data_AF-A0A2D6HAQ2-F1
#
_entry.id   AF-A0A2D6HAQ2-F1
#
_cell.length_a   1.000
_cell.length_b   1.000
_cell.length_c   1.000
_cell.angle_alpha   90.00
_cell.angle_beta   90.00
_cell.angle_gamma   90.00
#
_symmetry.space_group_name_H-M   'P 1'
#
loop_
_entity.id
_entity.type
_entity.pdbx_description
1 polymer ?
#
loop_
_entity_poly.entity_id
_entity_poly.type
_entity_poly.pdbx_seq_one_letter_code
_entity_poly.pdbx_strand_id
1 'polypeptide(L)'
;MEASGGSRSLSPNTTQPLNSAQPPNRIRAEKVLPPAGGCGSITCNVITFEGVGNGGVIGTVNGTPDVSFGTTWLGLVDADAGGGGNFANEPSPDTISCFLSAADPIDFSLPVSFVEVCYSADSSSVPVSLTAYDGPGGTGNVVAIDYGMTIGQNQGGAPCVGDPEGNYCLWDLMTLTTPTPSIRSVILEGAVANYFGFDDMTFCTDGDTDGDGLLDKWEIRGVDINQDGAIDLDLPGMGADPFVSDIFVEVDTMIGRAPAYLGGVVSAFASHGITLHAMVDETDIPLAPWPSAWAGFDAVKAVRFGTAAERGDSNWANIGAARRQCFRYCVFADQIDGGSSSGMAEIGGNDFMVSLGHSSWPTPGGTPNQQAGTFMHELGHSLGLRHGGADDIQFKPNYRGVMNYTWQLPYPWSAGQLGLFYSETHLGTLDETSLDEPVGIGGSAGNITLAGPAPRRIVVESGPVDWDKDNDSAETGIPADINHIIGPASPNQVLVGHLDWAGMQFDLWDSTDFANGVHLNVTEAEMDGETNEEMTSTCPDPGSFCVAKVNSLGCSPAIRFTGSPTLAGDDDFLVDAWHMIGHQWGVCFGAGRKRRRPSGEERCASTSPRCSGRSSGRGAIREPARDPTRAT
;
A
#
# COMPACT_ATOMS: atom_id res chain seq x y z
N MET A 1 15.68 -60.56 -40.80
CA MET A 1 15.99 -59.80 -42.04
C MET A 1 15.80 -58.34 -41.66
N GLU A 2 16.87 -57.74 -41.13
CA GLU A 2 17.80 -56.91 -41.92
C GLU A 2 17.06 -55.68 -42.45
N ALA A 3 17.24 -54.51 -41.83
CA ALA A 3 18.37 -53.58 -42.06
C ALA A 3 18.28 -52.98 -43.48
N SER A 4 18.48 -51.71 -43.76
CA SER A 4 19.03 -50.56 -43.04
C SER A 4 19.00 -49.41 -44.05
N GLY A 5 18.85 -48.16 -43.62
CA GLY A 5 19.96 -47.21 -43.72
C GLY A 5 19.49 -45.93 -44.43
N GLY A 6 19.88 -44.71 -44.05
CA GLY A 6 20.93 -44.30 -43.12
C GLY A 6 21.93 -43.40 -43.84
N SER A 7 22.18 -42.21 -43.30
CA SER A 7 23.51 -41.59 -43.17
C SER A 7 23.35 -40.30 -42.35
N ARG A 8 23.95 -40.17 -41.15
CA ARG A 8 25.38 -39.94 -40.80
C ARG A 8 25.80 -38.49 -41.13
N SER A 9 26.50 -37.71 -40.29
CA SER A 9 27.38 -37.96 -39.12
C SER A 9 27.91 -36.58 -38.62
N LEU A 10 28.37 -36.33 -37.39
CA LEU A 10 29.70 -36.67 -36.81
C LEU A 10 29.82 -36.08 -35.37
N SER A 11 30.53 -36.80 -34.49
CA SER A 11 30.97 -36.50 -33.10
C SER A 11 32.12 -35.46 -33.03
N PRO A 12 32.87 -35.17 -31.91
CA PRO A 12 32.85 -35.69 -30.50
C PRO A 12 33.08 -34.67 -29.34
N ASN A 13 33.04 -35.20 -28.11
CA ASN A 13 33.34 -34.66 -26.76
C ASN A 13 34.50 -33.65 -26.57
N THR A 14 34.31 -32.68 -25.67
CA THR A 14 35.28 -32.24 -24.64
C THR A 14 34.60 -31.52 -23.45
N THR A 15 35.20 -31.66 -22.27
CA THR A 15 34.78 -31.29 -20.89
C THR A 15 35.02 -29.83 -20.46
N GLN A 16 34.26 -29.38 -19.42
CA GLN A 16 34.50 -28.36 -18.33
C GLN A 16 33.52 -27.15 -18.30
N PRO A 17 33.31 -26.45 -17.16
CA PRO A 17 32.88 -26.88 -15.81
C PRO A 17 31.64 -26.10 -15.27
N LEU A 18 31.11 -26.52 -14.11
CA LEU A 18 30.07 -25.82 -13.32
C LEU A 18 30.55 -24.44 -12.82
N ASN A 19 29.78 -23.37 -13.07
CA ASN A 19 29.45 -22.29 -12.11
C ASN A 19 28.63 -21.16 -12.77
N SER A 20 27.37 -21.01 -12.34
CA SER A 20 26.79 -19.78 -11.78
C SER A 20 25.28 -20.00 -11.69
N ALA A 21 24.75 -19.75 -10.49
CA ALA A 21 23.37 -19.94 -10.14
C ALA A 21 22.45 -19.11 -11.05
N GLN A 22 21.57 -19.78 -11.79
CA GLN A 22 20.33 -19.14 -12.21
C GLN A 22 19.39 -19.13 -10.99
N PRO A 23 18.73 -18.00 -10.67
CA PRO A 23 17.72 -17.99 -9.63
C PRO A 23 16.60 -18.98 -9.99
N PRO A 24 15.98 -19.62 -8.99
CA PRO A 24 14.94 -20.61 -9.23
C PRO A 24 13.78 -19.96 -10.00
N ASN A 25 13.33 -20.65 -11.05
CA ASN A 25 12.10 -20.33 -11.77
C ASN A 25 10.97 -20.15 -10.75
N ARG A 26 10.57 -18.89 -10.50
CA ARG A 26 9.39 -18.55 -9.70
C ARG A 26 8.17 -19.02 -10.50
N ILE A 27 7.56 -20.10 -10.04
CA ILE A 27 6.18 -20.43 -10.41
C ILE A 27 5.34 -19.35 -9.72
N ARG A 28 4.73 -18.44 -10.50
CA ARG A 28 3.71 -17.51 -9.97
C ARG A 28 2.67 -18.37 -9.25
N ALA A 29 2.31 -17.99 -8.03
CA ALA A 29 1.05 -18.42 -7.47
C ALA A 29 -0.03 -17.84 -8.38
N GLU A 30 -0.63 -18.67 -9.24
CA GLU A 30 -1.89 -18.31 -9.88
C GLU A 30 -2.86 -17.95 -8.75
N LYS A 31 -3.44 -16.75 -8.83
CA LYS A 31 -4.74 -16.49 -8.21
C LYS A 31 -5.58 -17.71 -8.52
N VAL A 32 -5.92 -18.51 -7.51
CA VAL A 32 -6.88 -19.60 -7.70
C VAL A 32 -8.20 -18.91 -7.94
N LEU A 33 -8.44 -18.56 -9.20
CA LEU A 33 -9.72 -18.13 -9.71
C LEU A 33 -10.66 -19.33 -9.52
N PRO A 34 -11.74 -19.18 -8.77
CA PRO A 34 -12.88 -20.06 -8.92
C PRO A 34 -13.40 -19.90 -10.36
N PRO A 35 -14.08 -20.91 -10.91
CA PRO A 35 -14.59 -20.86 -12.28
C PRO A 35 -15.49 -19.62 -12.48
N ALA A 36 -15.03 -18.67 -13.28
CA ALA A 36 -15.75 -17.72 -14.14
C ALA A 36 -16.72 -16.66 -13.54
N GLY A 37 -16.25 -15.71 -12.71
CA GLY A 37 -17.10 -14.58 -12.31
C GLY A 37 -16.39 -13.44 -11.59
N GLY A 38 -15.70 -12.59 -12.38
CA GLY A 38 -15.06 -11.28 -12.14
C GLY A 38 -14.17 -11.16 -10.88
N CYS A 39 -12.97 -10.57 -10.86
CA CYS A 39 -12.36 -9.49 -11.62
C CYS A 39 -12.69 -8.09 -11.10
N GLY A 40 -11.64 -7.28 -11.24
CA GLY A 40 -11.51 -5.87 -10.98
C GLY A 40 -12.74 -5.02 -11.13
N SER A 41 -12.71 -3.90 -10.42
CA SER A 41 -13.46 -2.67 -10.61
C SER A 41 -14.10 -2.41 -11.96
N ILE A 42 -15.28 -2.96 -12.13
CA ILE A 42 -16.07 -2.78 -13.32
C ILE A 42 -16.50 -1.29 -13.45
N THR A 43 -15.76 -0.48 -14.21
CA THR A 43 -16.32 0.69 -14.88
C THR A 43 -17.13 0.20 -16.07
N CYS A 44 -18.43 -0.02 -15.88
CA CYS A 44 -19.33 -0.29 -16.99
C CYS A 44 -19.74 1.01 -17.68
N ASN A 45 -19.63 1.04 -19.00
CA ASN A 45 -20.33 2.01 -19.83
C ASN A 45 -21.58 1.36 -20.39
N VAL A 46 -22.66 2.13 -20.54
CA VAL A 46 -23.90 1.70 -21.20
C VAL A 46 -24.11 2.53 -22.45
N ILE A 47 -24.32 1.87 -23.58
CA ILE A 47 -24.74 2.51 -24.83
C ILE A 47 -26.23 2.25 -25.00
N THR A 48 -27.00 3.32 -24.81
CA THR A 48 -28.48 3.34 -24.93
C THR A 48 -28.94 3.68 -26.36
N PHE A 49 -28.02 3.90 -27.31
CA PHE A 49 -28.28 4.33 -28.70
C PHE A 49 -29.06 5.64 -28.91
N GLU A 50 -29.45 6.30 -27.83
CA GLU A 50 -30.18 7.55 -27.87
C GLU A 50 -29.49 8.67 -28.65
N GLY A 51 -30.30 9.40 -29.42
CA GLY A 51 -29.83 10.47 -30.30
C GLY A 51 -29.38 10.01 -31.68
N VAL A 52 -29.34 8.70 -31.96
CA VAL A 52 -29.16 8.18 -33.32
C VAL A 52 -30.51 8.24 -34.06
N GLY A 53 -30.57 8.95 -35.18
CA GLY A 53 -31.82 9.08 -35.94
C GLY A 53 -32.26 7.77 -36.59
N ASN A 54 -33.56 7.65 -36.89
CA ASN A 54 -34.14 6.47 -37.54
C ASN A 54 -33.45 6.15 -38.90
N GLY A 55 -32.83 4.98 -39.00
CA GLY A 55 -32.01 4.55 -40.14
C GLY A 55 -30.62 5.19 -40.22
N GLY A 56 -30.21 5.93 -39.20
CA GLY A 56 -28.88 6.52 -39.07
C GLY A 56 -27.84 5.49 -38.67
N VAL A 57 -26.63 5.58 -39.22
CA VAL A 57 -25.51 4.69 -38.86
C VAL A 57 -25.02 5.07 -37.45
N ILE A 58 -24.86 4.07 -36.58
CA ILE A 58 -24.37 4.26 -35.20
C ILE A 58 -22.92 4.74 -35.20
N GLY A 59 -22.06 4.06 -35.97
CA GLY A 59 -20.66 4.44 -36.13
C GLY A 59 -19.82 4.19 -34.87
N THR A 60 -18.91 5.12 -34.55
CA THR A 60 -18.06 5.02 -33.36
C THR A 60 -18.63 5.85 -32.23
N VAL A 61 -18.90 5.19 -31.10
CA VAL A 61 -19.19 5.83 -29.82
C VAL A 61 -17.87 6.10 -29.12
N ASN A 62 -17.53 7.38 -28.94
CA ASN A 62 -16.28 7.77 -28.31
C ASN A 62 -16.38 7.61 -26.79
N GLY A 63 -15.35 7.01 -26.18
CA GLY A 63 -15.34 6.65 -24.75
C GLY A 63 -13.99 6.08 -24.32
N THR A 64 -13.98 5.31 -23.24
CA THR A 64 -12.79 4.54 -22.82
C THR A 64 -13.22 3.14 -22.40
N PRO A 65 -13.08 2.12 -23.27
CA PRO A 65 -12.70 2.21 -24.68
C PRO A 65 -13.72 2.93 -25.59
N ASP A 66 -13.26 3.35 -26.77
CA ASP A 66 -14.16 3.65 -27.89
C ASP A 66 -14.78 2.35 -28.39
N VAL A 67 -16.06 2.40 -28.75
CA VAL A 67 -16.79 1.26 -29.32
C VAL A 67 -17.15 1.59 -30.76
N SER A 68 -16.66 0.80 -31.69
CA SER A 68 -16.92 0.97 -33.12
C SER A 68 -17.89 -0.07 -33.61
N PHE A 69 -19.09 0.38 -33.98
CA PHE A 69 -20.06 -0.42 -34.70
C PHE A 69 -19.73 -0.32 -36.19
N GLY A 70 -19.59 -1.45 -36.89
CA GLY A 70 -19.47 -1.43 -38.34
C GLY A 70 -20.65 -0.73 -39.03
N THR A 71 -20.52 -0.43 -40.32
CA THR A 71 -21.46 0.43 -41.06
C THR A 71 -22.87 -0.14 -41.24
N THR A 72 -23.05 -1.43 -40.96
CA THR A 72 -24.34 -2.13 -41.08
C THR A 72 -25.27 -1.92 -39.89
N TRP A 73 -24.76 -1.44 -38.76
CA TRP A 73 -25.53 -1.15 -37.56
C TRP A 73 -26.21 0.22 -37.64
N LEU A 74 -27.52 0.24 -37.43
CA LEU A 74 -28.38 1.40 -37.58
C LEU A 74 -29.20 1.65 -36.31
N GLY A 75 -29.50 2.91 -36.03
CA GLY A 75 -30.52 3.28 -35.05
C GLY A 75 -31.92 3.06 -35.62
N LEU A 76 -32.82 2.46 -34.84
CA LEU A 76 -34.24 2.34 -35.12
C LEU A 76 -34.99 3.07 -34.01
N VAL A 77 -35.58 4.21 -34.35
CA VAL A 77 -36.37 5.01 -33.40
C VAL A 77 -37.77 4.45 -33.36
N ASP A 78 -38.37 4.33 -32.18
CA ASP A 78 -39.74 3.83 -32.02
C ASP A 78 -40.74 4.70 -32.81
N ALA A 79 -41.80 4.08 -33.31
CA ALA A 79 -42.86 4.73 -34.06
C ALA A 79 -43.54 5.85 -33.25
N ASP A 80 -43.63 5.71 -31.93
CA ASP A 80 -44.29 6.67 -31.05
C ASP A 80 -43.43 7.91 -30.77
N ALA A 81 -42.11 7.76 -30.83
CA ALA A 81 -41.12 8.84 -30.89
C ALA A 81 -40.96 9.46 -32.30
N GLY A 82 -41.78 9.02 -33.28
CA GLY A 82 -41.81 9.55 -34.64
C GLY A 82 -40.85 8.85 -35.62
N GLY A 83 -40.33 7.68 -35.24
CA GLY A 83 -39.52 6.80 -36.06
C GLY A 83 -40.32 5.76 -36.86
N GLY A 84 -39.67 4.66 -37.19
CA GLY A 84 -40.26 3.53 -37.94
C GLY A 84 -40.18 2.19 -37.21
N GLY A 85 -39.76 2.22 -35.94
CA GLY A 85 -39.64 1.06 -35.07
C GLY A 85 -40.99 0.40 -34.78
N ASN A 86 -40.92 -0.89 -34.45
CA ASN A 86 -42.08 -1.67 -34.02
C ASN A 86 -41.73 -2.48 -32.76
N PHE A 87 -40.93 -1.87 -31.88
CA PHE A 87 -40.59 -2.42 -30.58
C PHE A 87 -41.40 -1.73 -29.49
N ALA A 88 -41.35 -2.25 -28.26
CA ALA A 88 -41.97 -1.65 -27.08
C ALA A 88 -41.29 -2.25 -25.83
N ASN A 89 -41.53 -1.64 -24.66
CA ASN A 89 -40.90 -2.05 -23.39
C ASN A 89 -39.36 -2.08 -23.48
N GLU A 90 -38.77 -1.26 -24.36
CA GLU A 90 -37.34 -1.14 -24.52
C GLU A 90 -36.66 -0.77 -23.19
N PRO A 91 -35.47 -1.34 -22.92
CA PRO A 91 -34.66 -1.00 -21.76
C PRO A 91 -34.45 0.52 -21.62
N SER A 92 -34.17 1.18 -22.74
CA SER A 92 -34.07 2.63 -22.83
C SER A 92 -34.92 3.19 -23.99
N PRO A 93 -35.78 4.20 -23.73
CA PRO A 93 -36.50 4.93 -24.78
C PRO A 93 -35.63 6.05 -25.37
N ASP A 94 -35.68 6.37 -26.66
CA ASP A 94 -36.62 5.98 -27.72
C ASP A 94 -35.99 5.13 -28.87
N THR A 95 -34.71 4.75 -28.80
CA THR A 95 -33.92 4.25 -29.95
C THR A 95 -33.16 2.97 -29.64
N ILE A 96 -33.28 1.95 -30.50
CA ILE A 96 -32.50 0.70 -30.39
C ILE A 96 -31.53 0.53 -31.55
N SER A 97 -30.60 -0.42 -31.43
CA SER A 97 -29.70 -0.85 -32.51
C SER A 97 -30.29 -1.99 -33.33
N CYS A 98 -30.19 -1.93 -34.67
CA CYS A 98 -30.60 -2.98 -35.59
C CYS A 98 -29.69 -3.06 -36.83
N PHE A 99 -29.97 -4.00 -37.74
CA PHE A 99 -29.26 -4.14 -39.02
C PHE A 99 -30.17 -4.68 -40.13
N LEU A 100 -29.91 -4.21 -41.36
CA LEU A 100 -30.67 -4.58 -42.57
C LEU A 100 -29.91 -5.55 -43.50
N SER A 101 -28.67 -5.89 -43.14
CA SER A 101 -27.80 -6.88 -43.78
C SER A 101 -27.02 -7.65 -42.71
N ALA A 102 -26.17 -8.62 -43.08
CA ALA A 102 -25.33 -9.30 -42.08
C ALA A 102 -24.61 -8.28 -41.19
N ALA A 103 -24.64 -8.51 -39.89
CA ALA A 103 -24.11 -7.59 -38.90
C ALA A 103 -22.58 -7.60 -38.92
N ASP A 104 -21.98 -6.42 -38.98
CA ASP A 104 -20.53 -6.29 -38.86
C ASP A 104 -20.07 -6.58 -37.41
N PRO A 105 -18.80 -6.97 -37.20
CA PRO A 105 -18.23 -7.02 -35.85
C PRO A 105 -18.34 -5.67 -35.13
N ILE A 106 -18.50 -5.73 -33.80
CA ILE A 106 -18.41 -4.57 -32.93
C ILE A 106 -17.04 -4.62 -32.26
N ASP A 107 -16.26 -3.54 -32.39
CA ASP A 107 -14.86 -3.46 -31.96
C ASP A 107 -14.68 -2.55 -30.75
N PHE A 108 -13.82 -2.97 -29.81
CA PHE A 108 -13.39 -2.16 -28.68
C PHE A 108 -11.95 -1.66 -28.88
N SER A 109 -11.70 -0.35 -28.68
CA SER A 109 -10.36 0.22 -28.87
C SER A 109 -9.34 -0.27 -27.82
N LEU A 110 -9.81 -0.64 -26.63
CA LEU A 110 -9.10 -1.34 -25.55
C LEU A 110 -9.86 -2.63 -25.21
N PRO A 111 -9.17 -3.70 -24.74
CA PRO A 111 -9.87 -4.92 -24.38
C PRO A 111 -10.81 -4.70 -23.18
N VAL A 112 -11.96 -5.35 -23.21
CA VAL A 112 -12.94 -5.40 -22.11
C VAL A 112 -13.08 -6.83 -21.59
N SER A 113 -13.72 -7.00 -20.45
CA SER A 113 -13.89 -8.30 -19.80
C SER A 113 -15.34 -8.68 -19.56
N PHE A 114 -16.26 -7.72 -19.75
CA PHE A 114 -17.69 -7.95 -19.71
C PHE A 114 -18.36 -7.24 -20.87
N VAL A 115 -19.32 -7.92 -21.51
CA VAL A 115 -20.25 -7.34 -22.48
C VAL A 115 -21.62 -7.95 -22.24
N GLU A 116 -22.64 -7.13 -22.08
CA GLU A 116 -24.04 -7.54 -21.98
C GLU A 116 -24.86 -6.72 -22.96
N VAL A 117 -25.84 -7.38 -23.59
CA VAL A 117 -26.80 -6.72 -24.48
C VAL A 117 -28.21 -7.18 -24.12
N CYS A 118 -29.14 -6.23 -24.04
CA CYS A 118 -30.56 -6.53 -24.03
C CYS A 118 -31.02 -6.73 -25.47
N TYR A 119 -31.59 -7.87 -25.82
CA TYR A 119 -31.99 -8.15 -27.19
C TYR A 119 -33.44 -8.61 -27.31
N SER A 120 -34.02 -8.31 -28.47
CA SER A 120 -35.33 -8.80 -28.90
C SER A 120 -35.22 -9.34 -30.34
N ALA A 121 -35.71 -10.56 -30.55
CA ALA A 121 -35.52 -11.28 -31.80
C ALA A 121 -36.77 -12.04 -32.23
N ASP A 122 -36.95 -12.30 -33.51
CA ASP A 122 -38.03 -13.15 -33.98
C ASP A 122 -37.65 -14.64 -33.94
N SER A 123 -38.60 -15.51 -34.30
CA SER A 123 -38.35 -16.95 -34.38
C SER A 123 -37.37 -17.38 -35.49
N SER A 124 -37.05 -16.50 -36.45
CA SER A 124 -36.11 -16.77 -37.53
C SER A 124 -34.67 -16.46 -37.15
N SER A 125 -34.46 -15.53 -36.21
CA SER A 125 -33.17 -15.13 -35.66
C SER A 125 -32.71 -15.98 -34.47
N VAL A 126 -33.56 -16.88 -33.96
CA VAL A 126 -33.27 -17.71 -32.77
C VAL A 126 -33.09 -19.19 -33.19
N PRO A 127 -32.04 -19.90 -32.73
CA PRO A 127 -31.02 -19.46 -31.78
C PRO A 127 -30.02 -18.49 -32.40
N VAL A 128 -29.63 -17.49 -31.61
CA VAL A 128 -28.57 -16.53 -31.93
C VAL A 128 -27.39 -16.80 -31.00
N SER A 129 -26.18 -16.49 -31.43
CA SER A 129 -25.02 -16.42 -30.54
C SER A 129 -24.30 -15.09 -30.64
N LEU A 130 -23.85 -14.61 -29.49
CA LEU A 130 -22.89 -13.52 -29.40
C LEU A 130 -21.52 -14.14 -29.11
N THR A 131 -20.57 -13.99 -30.03
CA THR A 131 -19.25 -14.62 -29.95
C THR A 131 -18.18 -13.56 -29.78
N ALA A 132 -17.39 -13.65 -28.71
CA ALA A 132 -16.30 -12.72 -28.40
C ALA A 132 -14.95 -13.23 -28.90
N TYR A 133 -14.12 -12.32 -29.42
CA TYR A 133 -12.78 -12.61 -29.93
C TYR A 133 -11.69 -11.75 -29.29
N ASP A 134 -10.48 -12.30 -29.19
CA ASP A 134 -9.28 -11.60 -28.68
C ASP A 134 -8.58 -10.68 -29.69
N GLY A 135 -9.02 -10.67 -30.94
CA GLY A 135 -8.60 -9.71 -31.97
C GLY A 135 -9.75 -8.80 -32.42
N PRO A 136 -9.43 -7.63 -33.01
CA PRO A 136 -10.44 -6.77 -33.63
C PRO A 136 -11.02 -7.43 -34.90
N GLY A 137 -12.19 -6.99 -35.33
CA GLY A 137 -12.87 -7.42 -36.54
C GLY A 137 -13.27 -8.90 -36.55
N GLY A 138 -13.49 -9.51 -35.38
CA GLY A 138 -13.82 -10.93 -35.27
C GLY A 138 -12.65 -11.86 -35.57
N THR A 139 -11.41 -11.39 -35.40
CA THR A 139 -10.20 -12.18 -35.65
C THR A 139 -9.60 -12.73 -34.36
N GLY A 140 -8.76 -13.75 -34.46
CA GLY A 140 -8.10 -14.35 -33.30
C GLY A 140 -8.87 -15.53 -32.71
N ASN A 141 -8.68 -15.79 -31.42
CA ASN A 141 -9.34 -16.88 -30.71
C ASN A 141 -10.69 -16.43 -30.16
N VAL A 142 -11.65 -17.36 -30.14
CA VAL A 142 -12.90 -17.17 -29.39
C VAL A 142 -12.59 -17.22 -27.90
N VAL A 143 -12.95 -16.17 -27.16
CA VAL A 143 -12.68 -16.03 -25.72
C VAL A 143 -13.93 -16.17 -24.85
N ALA A 144 -15.12 -15.90 -25.40
CA ALA A 144 -16.41 -16.13 -24.74
C ALA A 144 -17.49 -16.31 -25.81
N ILE A 145 -18.56 -17.01 -25.47
CA ILE A 145 -19.75 -17.16 -26.31
C ILE A 145 -20.97 -17.30 -25.43
N ASP A 146 -22.06 -16.64 -25.79
CA ASP A 146 -23.36 -16.81 -25.16
C ASP A 146 -24.46 -17.01 -26.23
N TYR A 147 -25.54 -17.67 -25.85
CA TYR A 147 -26.61 -18.09 -26.76
C TYR A 147 -27.96 -17.50 -26.35
N GLY A 148 -28.51 -16.66 -27.22
CA GLY A 148 -29.86 -16.14 -27.09
C GLY A 148 -30.89 -17.13 -27.62
N MET A 149 -31.85 -17.48 -26.75
CA MET A 149 -32.94 -18.43 -27.05
C MET A 149 -34.33 -17.79 -27.04
N THR A 150 -34.45 -16.54 -26.58
CA THR A 150 -35.74 -15.86 -26.44
C THR A 150 -36.24 -15.29 -27.76
N ILE A 151 -37.48 -15.64 -28.09
CA ILE A 151 -38.26 -15.01 -29.16
C ILE A 151 -38.97 -13.80 -28.55
N GLY A 152 -38.45 -12.63 -28.89
CA GLY A 152 -38.89 -11.30 -28.49
C GLY A 152 -40.20 -10.83 -29.12
N GLN A 153 -40.64 -11.50 -30.20
CA GLN A 153 -41.83 -11.12 -30.95
C GLN A 153 -43.13 -11.43 -30.17
N ASN A 154 -44.09 -10.50 -30.15
CA ASN A 154 -45.41 -10.70 -29.54
C ASN A 154 -46.20 -11.77 -30.29
N GLN A 155 -46.27 -12.98 -29.71
CA GLN A 155 -47.05 -14.11 -30.25
C GLN A 155 -48.53 -14.11 -29.80
N GLY A 156 -49.08 -12.96 -29.41
CA GLY A 156 -50.52 -12.80 -29.09
C GLY A 156 -50.89 -13.05 -27.63
N GLY A 157 -49.97 -12.79 -26.69
CA GLY A 157 -50.22 -12.98 -25.26
C GLY A 157 -49.29 -12.22 -24.29
N ALA A 158 -48.29 -11.48 -24.79
CA ALA A 158 -47.40 -10.68 -23.96
C ALA A 158 -48.03 -9.30 -23.66
N PRO A 159 -47.90 -8.77 -22.43
CA PRO A 159 -48.31 -7.41 -22.11
C PRO A 159 -47.27 -6.43 -22.67
N CYS A 160 -47.29 -6.21 -23.99
CA CYS A 160 -46.56 -5.10 -24.59
C CYS A 160 -47.25 -3.80 -24.13
N VAL A 161 -46.55 -2.96 -23.36
CA VAL A 161 -47.09 -1.69 -22.86
C VAL A 161 -46.35 -0.56 -23.59
N GLY A 162 -47.04 0.07 -24.54
CA GLY A 162 -46.50 1.07 -25.47
C GLY A 162 -47.46 1.20 -26.67
N ASP A 163 -47.62 2.40 -27.24
CA ASP A 163 -48.63 2.75 -28.27
C ASP A 163 -47.93 3.14 -29.59
N PRO A 164 -48.10 2.46 -30.75
CA PRO A 164 -49.03 1.37 -31.04
C PRO A 164 -48.33 0.03 -31.40
N GLU A 165 -48.66 -1.00 -30.62
CA GLU A 165 -48.66 -2.44 -30.96
C GLU A 165 -47.33 -3.22 -30.92
N GLY A 166 -46.15 -2.57 -30.86
CA GLY A 166 -44.84 -3.16 -30.52
C GLY A 166 -44.69 -4.67 -30.76
N ASN A 167 -44.39 -5.06 -31.99
CA ASN A 167 -44.19 -6.47 -32.35
C ASN A 167 -43.01 -7.10 -31.61
N TYR A 168 -42.01 -6.34 -31.19
CA TYR A 168 -40.86 -6.81 -30.41
C TYR A 168 -40.91 -6.18 -29.01
N CYS A 169 -41.34 -6.93 -28.00
CA CYS A 169 -41.60 -6.34 -26.68
C CYS A 169 -41.14 -7.18 -25.49
N LEU A 170 -40.54 -8.33 -25.79
CA LEU A 170 -39.87 -9.18 -24.81
C LEU A 170 -38.37 -9.05 -25.07
N TRP A 171 -37.66 -8.67 -24.02
CA TRP A 171 -36.22 -8.44 -24.02
C TRP A 171 -35.58 -9.49 -23.13
N ASP A 172 -34.49 -10.07 -23.61
CA ASP A 172 -33.66 -11.01 -22.87
C ASP A 172 -32.20 -10.56 -22.94
N LEU A 173 -31.34 -11.18 -22.13
CA LEU A 173 -29.94 -10.81 -22.05
C LEU A 173 -29.07 -11.83 -22.77
N MET A 174 -28.02 -11.34 -23.43
CA MET A 174 -26.83 -12.14 -23.72
C MET A 174 -25.65 -11.50 -23.01
N THR A 175 -24.89 -12.31 -22.27
CA THR A 175 -23.81 -11.86 -21.39
C THR A 175 -22.53 -12.63 -21.70
N LEU A 176 -21.48 -11.89 -22.02
CA LEU A 176 -20.13 -12.37 -22.24
C LEU A 176 -19.25 -11.93 -21.10
N THR A 177 -18.49 -12.85 -20.53
CA THR A 177 -17.54 -12.54 -19.45
C THR A 177 -16.24 -13.29 -19.69
N THR A 178 -15.11 -12.59 -19.53
CA THR A 178 -13.76 -13.18 -19.55
C THR A 178 -13.03 -12.89 -18.23
N PRO A 179 -12.17 -13.79 -17.72
CA PRO A 179 -11.51 -13.60 -16.43
C PRO A 179 -10.54 -12.42 -16.34
N THR A 180 -10.07 -11.94 -17.49
CA THR A 180 -9.22 -10.76 -17.67
C THR A 180 -9.76 -9.97 -18.87
N PRO A 181 -9.46 -8.67 -19.02
CA PRO A 181 -9.82 -7.91 -20.20
C PRO A 181 -9.18 -8.50 -21.46
N SER A 182 -9.95 -9.28 -22.23
CA SER A 182 -9.48 -9.96 -23.46
C SER A 182 -10.45 -9.85 -24.63
N ILE A 183 -11.67 -9.35 -24.43
CA ILE A 183 -12.64 -9.15 -25.50
C ILE A 183 -12.21 -7.91 -26.30
N ARG A 184 -11.80 -8.11 -27.55
CA ARG A 184 -11.43 -7.04 -28.51
C ARG A 184 -12.51 -6.79 -29.56
N SER A 185 -13.32 -7.80 -29.85
CA SER A 185 -14.50 -7.67 -30.70
C SER A 185 -15.57 -8.69 -30.35
N VAL A 186 -16.82 -8.39 -30.72
CA VAL A 186 -17.94 -9.33 -30.65
C VAL A 186 -18.61 -9.46 -32.01
N ILE A 187 -19.04 -10.67 -32.37
CA ILE A 187 -19.80 -10.99 -33.58
C ILE A 187 -21.14 -11.59 -33.18
N LEU A 188 -22.21 -11.08 -33.80
CA LEU A 188 -23.52 -11.69 -33.72
C LEU A 188 -23.70 -12.70 -34.85
N GLU A 189 -23.94 -13.97 -34.51
CA GLU A 189 -24.11 -15.07 -35.46
C GLU A 189 -25.50 -15.69 -35.33
N GLY A 190 -26.09 -16.13 -36.44
CA GLY A 190 -27.41 -16.76 -36.48
C GLY A 190 -28.59 -15.79 -36.57
N ALA A 191 -28.42 -14.52 -36.20
CA ALA A 191 -29.47 -13.52 -36.34
C ALA A 191 -29.74 -13.16 -37.81
N VAL A 192 -31.03 -12.96 -38.14
CA VAL A 192 -31.49 -12.62 -39.49
C VAL A 192 -31.73 -11.11 -39.57
N ALA A 193 -31.22 -10.49 -40.64
CA ALA A 193 -31.42 -9.07 -40.89
C ALA A 193 -32.91 -8.67 -40.91
N ASN A 194 -33.24 -7.53 -40.31
CA ASN A 194 -34.60 -7.01 -40.04
C ASN A 194 -35.39 -7.71 -38.93
N TYR A 195 -34.84 -8.75 -38.30
CA TYR A 195 -35.56 -9.56 -37.32
C TYR A 195 -34.82 -9.70 -35.98
N PHE A 196 -33.91 -8.76 -35.70
CA PHE A 196 -33.13 -8.68 -34.49
C PHE A 196 -32.88 -7.22 -34.16
N GLY A 197 -33.07 -6.87 -32.89
CA GLY A 197 -32.66 -5.59 -32.34
C GLY A 197 -32.05 -5.80 -30.96
N PHE A 198 -31.10 -4.94 -30.59
CA PHE A 198 -30.60 -4.89 -29.23
C PHE A 198 -30.46 -3.46 -28.74
N ASP A 199 -30.51 -3.32 -27.43
CA ASP A 199 -30.48 -2.06 -26.70
C ASP A 199 -29.62 -2.21 -25.42
N ASP A 200 -29.28 -1.09 -24.77
CA ASP A 200 -28.53 -1.02 -23.52
C ASP A 200 -27.30 -1.93 -23.50
N MET A 201 -26.41 -1.73 -24.48
CA MET A 201 -25.15 -2.47 -24.53
C MET A 201 -24.25 -2.01 -23.39
N THR A 202 -24.10 -2.87 -22.40
CA THR A 202 -23.24 -2.66 -21.23
C THR A 202 -21.90 -3.33 -21.48
N PHE A 203 -20.81 -2.63 -21.24
CA PHE A 203 -19.47 -3.23 -21.32
C PHE A 203 -18.58 -2.66 -20.25
N CYS A 204 -17.74 -3.52 -19.69
CA CYS A 204 -16.98 -3.16 -18.50
C CYS A 204 -15.53 -3.58 -18.66
N THR A 205 -14.65 -2.68 -18.22
CA THR A 205 -13.27 -3.01 -17.90
C THR A 205 -13.28 -3.36 -16.43
N ASP A 206 -13.03 -4.61 -16.06
CA ASP A 206 -12.84 -5.00 -14.66
C ASP A 206 -11.54 -4.36 -14.10
N GLY A 207 -11.58 -3.08 -13.73
CA GLY A 207 -10.49 -2.22 -13.28
C GLY A 207 -10.06 -2.38 -11.82
N ASP A 208 -9.54 -1.32 -11.21
CA ASP A 208 -9.32 -1.12 -9.77
C ASP A 208 -9.27 0.40 -9.66
N THR A 209 -10.39 1.06 -9.32
CA THR A 209 -10.56 2.50 -9.60
C THR A 209 -9.59 3.32 -8.76
N ASP A 210 -9.32 2.89 -7.54
CA ASP A 210 -8.36 3.52 -6.64
C ASP A 210 -7.00 2.79 -6.53
N GLY A 211 -6.88 1.59 -7.11
CA GLY A 211 -5.61 0.88 -7.26
C GLY A 211 -5.16 0.11 -6.02
N ASP A 212 -6.07 -0.27 -5.14
CA ASP A 212 -5.77 -0.90 -3.85
C ASP A 212 -5.65 -2.44 -3.89
N GLY A 213 -5.93 -3.07 -5.05
CA GLY A 213 -5.92 -4.51 -5.28
C GLY A 213 -7.25 -5.21 -4.96
N LEU A 214 -8.24 -4.46 -4.51
CA LEU A 214 -9.64 -4.87 -4.47
C LEU A 214 -10.30 -4.47 -5.78
N LEU A 215 -11.47 -5.07 -6.01
CA LEU A 215 -12.17 -4.94 -7.27
C LEU A 215 -13.42 -4.10 -6.94
N ASP A 216 -13.69 -2.96 -7.59
CA ASP A 216 -14.90 -2.13 -7.30
C ASP A 216 -16.16 -3.00 -7.16
N LYS A 217 -16.31 -4.06 -7.96
CA LYS A 217 -17.50 -4.92 -7.82
C LYS A 217 -17.56 -5.66 -6.48
N TRP A 218 -16.42 -6.08 -5.93
CA TRP A 218 -16.28 -6.67 -4.60
C TRP A 218 -16.58 -5.63 -3.53
N GLU A 219 -16.17 -4.38 -3.73
CA GLU A 219 -16.37 -3.29 -2.78
C GLU A 219 -17.79 -2.72 -2.80
N ILE A 220 -18.50 -2.81 -3.94
CA ILE A 220 -19.90 -2.39 -4.09
C ILE A 220 -20.88 -3.49 -3.71
N ARG A 221 -20.59 -4.76 -4.04
CA ARG A 221 -21.56 -5.88 -3.94
C ARG A 221 -21.15 -6.99 -2.98
N GLY A 222 -19.91 -6.98 -2.47
CA GLY A 222 -19.33 -8.09 -1.74
C GLY A 222 -18.68 -9.12 -2.65
N VAL A 223 -17.89 -10.01 -2.05
CA VAL A 223 -17.21 -11.10 -2.75
C VAL A 223 -18.13 -12.32 -2.77
N ASP A 224 -18.49 -12.78 -3.97
CA ASP A 224 -19.08 -14.10 -4.24
C ASP A 224 -18.02 -14.88 -5.03
N ILE A 225 -17.20 -15.65 -4.32
CA ILE A 225 -16.04 -16.33 -4.87
C ILE A 225 -16.51 -17.52 -5.71
N ASN A 226 -17.53 -18.26 -5.29
CA ASN A 226 -17.99 -19.47 -5.96
C ASN A 226 -19.15 -19.26 -6.96
N GLN A 227 -19.69 -18.04 -7.04
CA GLN A 227 -20.78 -17.61 -7.93
C GLN A 227 -22.07 -18.40 -7.77
N ASP A 228 -22.39 -18.78 -6.54
CA ASP A 228 -23.67 -19.39 -6.25
C ASP A 228 -24.80 -18.34 -6.02
N GLY A 229 -24.45 -17.05 -6.11
CA GLY A 229 -25.36 -15.93 -5.92
C GLY A 229 -25.50 -15.50 -4.45
N ALA A 230 -24.83 -16.17 -3.52
CA ALA A 230 -24.69 -15.74 -2.14
C ALA A 230 -23.34 -15.04 -1.92
N ILE A 231 -23.36 -13.91 -1.19
CA ILE A 231 -22.12 -13.19 -0.84
C ILE A 231 -21.37 -13.97 0.24
N ASP A 232 -20.10 -14.30 -0.04
CA ASP A 232 -19.18 -14.96 0.89
C ASP A 232 -18.49 -13.97 1.83
N LEU A 233 -18.23 -12.75 1.38
CA LEU A 233 -17.58 -11.71 2.17
C LEU A 233 -18.17 -10.34 1.87
N ASP A 234 -18.76 -9.71 2.89
CA ASP A 234 -19.42 -8.41 2.78
C ASP A 234 -18.44 -7.25 2.97
N LEU A 235 -17.53 -7.04 2.00
CA LEU A 235 -16.63 -5.89 1.98
C LEU A 235 -17.37 -4.53 2.05
N PRO A 236 -18.50 -4.30 1.34
CA PRO A 236 -19.25 -3.06 1.47
C PRO A 236 -19.72 -2.84 2.92
N GLY A 237 -20.21 -3.91 3.57
CA GLY A 237 -20.59 -3.88 4.98
C GLY A 237 -19.42 -3.68 5.95
N MET A 238 -18.20 -4.03 5.54
CA MET A 238 -16.96 -3.72 6.28
C MET A 238 -16.44 -2.31 6.02
N GLY A 239 -17.02 -1.58 5.07
CA GLY A 239 -16.70 -0.19 4.77
C GLY A 239 -15.71 0.02 3.63
N ALA A 240 -15.60 -0.95 2.71
CA ALA A 240 -14.84 -0.76 1.48
C ALA A 240 -15.50 0.31 0.58
N ASP A 241 -14.71 1.08 -0.16
CA ASP A 241 -15.15 2.13 -1.05
C ASP A 241 -14.30 2.15 -2.35
N PRO A 242 -14.89 1.89 -3.53
CA PRO A 242 -14.18 1.80 -4.80
C PRO A 242 -13.43 3.08 -5.24
N PHE A 243 -13.59 4.20 -4.52
CA PHE A 243 -12.92 5.45 -4.82
C PHE A 243 -11.92 5.89 -3.75
N VAL A 244 -11.67 5.05 -2.74
CA VAL A 244 -10.78 5.32 -1.61
C VAL A 244 -10.04 4.04 -1.24
N SER A 245 -8.75 3.98 -1.56
CA SER A 245 -7.95 2.77 -1.36
C SER A 245 -8.13 2.19 0.04
N ASP A 246 -8.43 0.90 0.13
CA ASP A 246 -8.68 0.16 1.35
C ASP A 246 -7.56 -0.86 1.65
N ILE A 247 -7.24 -1.01 2.93
CA ILE A 247 -6.33 -2.07 3.38
C ILE A 247 -6.99 -2.81 4.52
N PHE A 248 -7.32 -4.08 4.30
CA PHE A 248 -7.88 -4.95 5.34
C PHE A 248 -6.77 -5.71 6.07
N VAL A 249 -6.72 -5.56 7.39
CA VAL A 249 -5.80 -6.31 8.26
C VAL A 249 -6.60 -6.96 9.38
N GLU A 250 -6.55 -8.28 9.44
CA GLU A 250 -6.99 -9.03 10.61
C GLU A 250 -5.83 -9.15 11.60
N VAL A 251 -6.08 -8.80 12.86
CA VAL A 251 -5.08 -8.74 13.92
C VAL A 251 -5.47 -9.69 15.05
N ASP A 252 -4.70 -10.76 15.19
CA ASP A 252 -4.82 -11.68 16.32
C ASP A 252 -3.66 -11.54 17.29
N THR A 253 -3.88 -11.88 18.54
CA THR A 253 -2.92 -11.55 19.61
C THR A 253 -2.82 -12.65 20.64
N MET A 254 -1.60 -12.88 21.12
CA MET A 254 -1.39 -13.70 22.32
C MET A 254 -1.97 -13.02 23.55
N ILE A 255 -2.38 -13.82 24.53
CA ILE A 255 -2.92 -13.34 25.81
C ILE A 255 -1.94 -12.32 26.42
N GLY A 256 -2.41 -11.08 26.61
CA GLY A 256 -1.61 -9.99 27.19
C GLY A 256 -0.63 -9.33 26.22
N ARG A 257 -0.78 -9.54 24.90
CA ARG A 257 -0.01 -8.89 23.83
C ARG A 257 -0.84 -8.01 22.90
N ALA A 258 -2.15 -7.94 23.11
CA ALA A 258 -3.02 -7.10 22.31
C ALA A 258 -2.54 -5.63 22.26
N PRO A 259 -2.63 -4.98 21.09
CA PRO A 259 -2.25 -3.58 20.97
C PRO A 259 -3.20 -2.71 21.80
N ALA A 260 -2.64 -1.71 22.48
CA ALA A 260 -3.46 -0.79 23.27
C ALA A 260 -4.32 0.13 22.39
N TYR A 261 -3.80 0.54 21.24
CA TYR A 261 -4.46 1.44 20.28
C TYR A 261 -3.76 1.43 18.91
N LEU A 262 -4.47 1.13 17.83
CA LEU A 262 -3.98 1.24 16.45
C LEU A 262 -4.52 2.46 15.69
N GLY A 263 -5.42 3.25 16.29
CA GLY A 263 -6.07 4.35 15.57
C GLY A 263 -5.11 5.47 15.14
N GLY A 264 -3.91 5.55 15.72
CA GLY A 264 -2.85 6.43 15.23
C GLY A 264 -2.31 5.98 13.86
N VAL A 265 -2.17 4.67 13.64
CA VAL A 265 -1.77 4.11 12.34
C VAL A 265 -2.91 4.30 11.34
N VAL A 266 -4.15 4.01 11.73
CA VAL A 266 -5.34 4.26 10.89
C VAL A 266 -5.41 5.73 10.46
N SER A 267 -5.16 6.67 11.38
CA SER A 267 -5.14 8.10 11.07
C SER A 267 -4.01 8.49 10.13
N ALA A 268 -2.85 7.82 10.23
CA ALA A 268 -1.72 8.05 9.34
C ALA A 268 -2.02 7.61 7.91
N PHE A 269 -2.72 6.50 7.69
CA PHE A 269 -3.18 6.12 6.35
C PHE A 269 -4.29 7.05 5.84
N ALA A 270 -5.24 7.41 6.71
CA ALA A 270 -6.34 8.30 6.34
C ALA A 270 -5.87 9.68 5.86
N SER A 271 -4.73 10.20 6.37
CA SER A 271 -4.16 11.47 5.87
C SER A 271 -3.62 11.39 4.45
N HIS A 272 -3.47 10.18 3.90
CA HIS A 272 -3.05 9.91 2.52
C HIS A 272 -4.21 9.38 1.65
N GLY A 273 -5.45 9.50 2.11
CA GLY A 273 -6.62 9.05 1.36
C GLY A 273 -6.75 7.53 1.29
N ILE A 274 -6.18 6.82 2.27
CA ILE A 274 -6.25 5.35 2.37
C ILE A 274 -7.01 4.99 3.64
N THR A 275 -8.00 4.11 3.54
CA THR A 275 -8.73 3.59 4.69
C THR A 275 -8.10 2.28 5.16
N LEU A 276 -7.46 2.32 6.33
CA LEU A 276 -6.91 1.12 6.96
C LEU A 276 -7.93 0.48 7.90
N HIS A 277 -8.43 -0.70 7.52
CA HIS A 277 -9.31 -1.54 8.32
C HIS A 277 -8.50 -2.52 9.18
N ALA A 278 -7.87 -2.01 10.23
CA ALA A 278 -7.13 -2.82 11.20
C ALA A 278 -8.05 -3.37 12.31
N MET A 279 -8.50 -4.62 12.17
CA MET A 279 -9.47 -5.25 13.05
C MET A 279 -8.79 -6.21 14.02
N VAL A 280 -8.84 -5.90 15.31
CA VAL A 280 -8.42 -6.83 16.36
C VAL A 280 -9.54 -7.84 16.60
N ASP A 281 -9.29 -9.11 16.28
CA ASP A 281 -10.26 -10.19 16.44
C ASP A 281 -9.96 -11.03 17.70
N GLU A 282 -9.11 -12.04 17.62
CA GLU A 282 -8.86 -12.95 18.74
C GLU A 282 -7.69 -12.47 19.61
N THR A 283 -7.90 -12.49 20.93
CA THR A 283 -6.90 -12.04 21.93
C THR A 283 -6.49 -13.13 22.92
N ASP A 284 -6.83 -14.37 22.59
CA ASP A 284 -6.73 -15.52 23.47
C ASP A 284 -5.72 -16.58 22.99
N ILE A 285 -4.86 -16.25 22.01
CA ILE A 285 -3.80 -17.17 21.58
C ILE A 285 -2.90 -17.46 22.79
N PRO A 286 -2.60 -18.73 23.10
CA PRO A 286 -1.75 -19.07 24.24
C PRO A 286 -0.39 -18.37 24.16
N LEU A 287 -0.03 -17.68 25.24
CA LEU A 287 1.26 -17.00 25.34
C LEU A 287 2.39 -18.03 25.34
N ALA A 288 3.21 -18.02 24.29
CA ALA A 288 4.39 -18.87 24.17
C ALA A 288 5.43 -18.21 23.26
N PRO A 289 6.74 -18.37 23.54
CA PRO A 289 7.76 -17.99 22.58
C PRO A 289 7.70 -18.93 21.37
N TRP A 290 7.89 -18.38 20.17
CA TRP A 290 8.03 -19.14 18.94
C TRP A 290 9.50 -19.36 18.62
N PRO A 291 10.02 -20.61 18.67
CA PRO A 291 11.41 -20.89 18.29
C PRO A 291 11.70 -20.69 16.80
N SER A 292 10.65 -20.66 15.98
CA SER A 292 10.69 -20.33 14.55
C SER A 292 9.50 -19.42 14.28
N ALA A 293 9.78 -18.18 13.85
CA ALA A 293 8.78 -17.14 13.59
C ALA A 293 7.65 -17.66 12.70
N TRP A 294 7.98 -18.04 11.47
CA TRP A 294 7.01 -18.48 10.47
C TRP A 294 6.31 -19.80 10.82
N ALA A 295 7.00 -20.76 11.44
CA ALA A 295 6.34 -22.00 11.85
C ALA A 295 5.30 -21.78 12.95
N GLY A 296 5.56 -20.84 13.88
CA GLY A 296 4.59 -20.45 14.90
C GLY A 296 3.43 -19.65 14.31
N PHE A 297 3.75 -18.71 13.43
CA PHE A 297 2.77 -17.90 12.71
C PHE A 297 1.82 -18.74 11.86
N ASP A 298 2.34 -19.63 11.02
CA ASP A 298 1.56 -20.52 10.15
C ASP A 298 0.64 -21.43 10.96
N ALA A 299 1.13 -21.94 12.10
CA ALA A 299 0.32 -22.78 12.99
C ALA A 299 -0.87 -22.02 13.60
N VAL A 300 -0.70 -20.72 13.88
CA VAL A 300 -1.79 -19.85 14.32
C VAL A 300 -2.71 -19.50 13.15
N LYS A 301 -2.18 -18.99 12.04
CA LYS A 301 -2.96 -18.62 10.85
C LYS A 301 -3.84 -19.77 10.37
N ALA A 302 -3.33 -21.00 10.36
CA ALA A 302 -4.06 -22.19 9.92
C ALA A 302 -5.35 -22.48 10.71
N VAL A 303 -5.47 -21.99 11.95
CA VAL A 303 -6.64 -22.23 12.81
C VAL A 303 -7.36 -20.97 13.27
N ARG A 304 -6.75 -19.79 13.07
CA ARG A 304 -7.20 -18.50 13.58
C ARG A 304 -7.53 -17.47 12.49
N PHE A 305 -7.06 -17.65 11.25
CA PHE A 305 -7.42 -16.73 10.17
C PHE A 305 -8.93 -16.77 9.85
N GLY A 306 -9.57 -15.60 9.82
CA GLY A 306 -11.02 -15.40 9.73
C GLY A 306 -11.69 -15.47 11.10
N THR A 307 -12.71 -14.66 11.36
CA THR A 307 -13.35 -14.59 12.69
C THR A 307 -13.93 -15.92 13.15
N ALA A 308 -14.05 -16.12 14.47
CA ALA A 308 -14.64 -17.32 15.04
C ALA A 308 -16.06 -17.64 14.50
N ALA A 309 -16.83 -16.59 14.15
CA ALA A 309 -18.14 -16.75 13.52
C ALA A 309 -18.03 -17.23 12.06
N GLU A 310 -17.16 -16.62 11.26
CA GLU A 310 -16.90 -17.01 9.87
C GLU A 310 -16.38 -18.45 9.76
N ARG A 311 -15.41 -18.83 10.61
CA ARG A 311 -14.86 -20.19 10.67
C ARG A 311 -15.89 -21.23 11.12
N GLY A 312 -16.90 -20.81 11.87
CA GLY A 312 -18.00 -21.65 12.33
C GLY A 312 -19.13 -21.81 11.31
N ASP A 313 -19.13 -21.03 10.24
CA ASP A 313 -20.16 -21.07 9.20
C ASP A 313 -20.01 -22.32 8.32
N SER A 314 -21.14 -22.88 7.88
CA SER A 314 -21.17 -23.96 6.90
C SER A 314 -20.51 -23.61 5.56
N ASN A 315 -20.45 -22.32 5.21
CA ASN A 315 -19.84 -21.79 4.00
C ASN A 315 -18.37 -21.35 4.18
N TRP A 316 -17.74 -21.70 5.32
CA TRP A 316 -16.36 -21.30 5.63
C TRP A 316 -15.35 -21.53 4.50
N ALA A 317 -15.50 -22.60 3.72
CA ALA A 317 -14.59 -22.88 2.60
C ALA A 317 -14.49 -21.70 1.61
N ASN A 318 -15.63 -21.06 1.30
CA ASN A 318 -15.72 -19.93 0.39
C ASN A 318 -15.43 -18.60 1.11
N ILE A 319 -15.96 -18.39 2.32
CA ILE A 319 -15.66 -17.21 3.14
C ILE A 319 -14.14 -17.08 3.35
N GLY A 320 -13.48 -18.14 3.80
CA GLY A 320 -12.04 -18.16 3.98
C GLY A 320 -11.26 -17.99 2.67
N ALA A 321 -11.81 -18.45 1.54
CA ALA A 321 -11.21 -18.22 0.22
C ALA A 321 -11.31 -16.76 -0.20
N ALA A 322 -12.46 -16.11 0.00
CA ALA A 322 -12.66 -14.69 -0.22
C ALA A 322 -11.74 -13.85 0.68
N ARG A 323 -11.66 -14.15 1.99
CA ARG A 323 -10.76 -13.43 2.91
C ARG A 323 -9.30 -13.47 2.48
N ARG A 324 -8.81 -14.62 1.99
CA ARG A 324 -7.44 -14.75 1.47
C ARG A 324 -7.14 -13.85 0.25
N GLN A 325 -8.16 -13.34 -0.43
CA GLN A 325 -7.98 -12.39 -1.53
C GLN A 325 -7.83 -10.95 -1.07
N CYS A 326 -8.39 -10.60 0.09
CA CYS A 326 -8.58 -9.21 0.50
C CYS A 326 -7.79 -8.84 1.76
N PHE A 327 -7.42 -9.81 2.60
CA PHE A 327 -6.87 -9.57 3.92
C PHE A 327 -5.37 -9.82 4.00
N ARG A 328 -4.70 -8.90 4.71
CA ARG A 328 -3.43 -9.15 5.39
C ARG A 328 -3.70 -9.69 6.80
N TYR A 329 -2.80 -10.49 7.33
CA TYR A 329 -2.91 -11.12 8.65
C TYR A 329 -1.73 -10.73 9.52
N CYS A 330 -2.05 -10.18 10.69
CA CYS A 330 -1.09 -9.77 11.69
C CYS A 330 -1.23 -10.60 12.97
N VAL A 331 -0.12 -11.11 13.50
CA VAL A 331 -0.11 -11.70 14.85
C VAL A 331 0.76 -10.88 15.80
N PHE A 332 0.17 -10.39 16.90
CA PHE A 332 0.92 -9.90 18.06
C PHE A 332 1.38 -11.09 18.91
N ALA A 333 2.54 -11.62 18.57
CA ALA A 333 3.21 -12.70 19.27
C ALA A 333 3.97 -12.20 20.52
N ASP A 334 4.39 -13.14 21.37
CA ASP A 334 5.27 -12.83 22.49
C ASP A 334 6.70 -12.59 22.00
N GLN A 335 7.30 -13.60 21.40
CA GLN A 335 8.71 -13.63 20.99
C GLN A 335 8.84 -14.54 19.78
N ILE A 336 9.72 -14.18 18.86
CA ILE A 336 10.03 -14.97 17.67
C ILE A 336 11.51 -15.33 17.63
N ASP A 337 11.83 -16.46 17.02
CA ASP A 337 13.18 -17.03 16.88
C ASP A 337 13.99 -17.10 18.20
N GLY A 338 13.30 -17.13 19.34
CA GLY A 338 13.91 -17.07 20.67
C GLY A 338 14.69 -15.78 20.97
N GLY A 339 14.48 -14.74 20.16
CA GLY A 339 15.16 -13.45 20.26
C GLY A 339 14.24 -12.32 20.67
N SER A 340 14.71 -11.10 20.38
CA SER A 340 14.12 -9.83 20.83
C SER A 340 13.63 -8.94 19.69
N SER A 341 13.50 -9.49 18.47
CA SER A 341 12.98 -8.76 17.32
C SER A 341 11.64 -8.08 17.64
N SER A 342 11.46 -6.86 17.14
CA SER A 342 10.23 -6.10 17.26
C SER A 342 9.10 -6.74 16.49
N GLY A 343 9.42 -7.34 15.34
CA GLY A 343 8.46 -7.98 14.46
C GLY A 343 9.14 -8.74 13.33
N MET A 344 8.35 -9.15 12.35
CA MET A 344 8.81 -9.73 11.08
C MET A 344 7.66 -9.72 10.08
N ALA A 345 7.96 -9.46 8.81
CA ALA A 345 6.96 -9.41 7.75
C ALA A 345 7.45 -10.06 6.44
N GLU A 346 6.50 -10.52 5.65
CA GLU A 346 6.72 -10.76 4.24
C GLU A 346 6.92 -9.44 3.48
N ILE A 347 7.77 -9.45 2.46
CA ILE A 347 7.96 -8.31 1.55
C ILE A 347 6.95 -8.41 0.41
N GLY A 348 6.07 -7.40 0.34
CA GLY A 348 4.96 -7.35 -0.61
C GLY A 348 3.95 -8.48 -0.41
N GLY A 349 3.97 -9.15 0.74
CA GLY A 349 3.08 -10.27 1.07
C GLY A 349 1.88 -9.86 1.91
N ASN A 350 1.23 -10.85 2.50
CA ASN A 350 0.05 -10.63 3.34
C ASN A 350 0.24 -11.02 4.80
N ASP A 351 1.41 -11.53 5.16
CA ASP A 351 1.68 -12.01 6.52
C ASP A 351 2.73 -11.17 7.23
N PHE A 352 2.42 -10.76 8.46
CA PHE A 352 3.37 -10.06 9.31
C PHE A 352 3.06 -10.23 10.81
N MET A 353 4.03 -9.96 11.67
CA MET A 353 3.89 -10.16 13.11
C MET A 353 4.65 -9.12 13.93
N VAL A 354 4.13 -8.85 15.13
CA VAL A 354 4.76 -7.99 16.16
C VAL A 354 5.12 -8.85 17.36
N SER A 355 6.31 -8.69 17.95
CA SER A 355 6.90 -9.61 18.94
C SER A 355 7.70 -8.92 20.06
N LEU A 356 7.11 -7.89 20.67
CA LEU A 356 7.75 -7.04 21.69
C LEU A 356 7.79 -7.66 23.12
N GLY A 357 7.72 -8.98 23.26
CA GLY A 357 7.57 -9.67 24.56
C GLY A 357 8.87 -10.14 25.23
N HIS A 358 10.01 -10.13 24.52
CA HIS A 358 11.31 -10.52 25.08
C HIS A 358 11.74 -9.62 26.24
N SER A 359 12.51 -10.16 27.19
CA SER A 359 12.92 -9.42 28.41
C SER A 359 13.87 -8.23 28.19
N SER A 360 14.46 -8.09 26.99
CA SER A 360 15.22 -6.90 26.62
C SER A 360 14.31 -5.71 26.28
N TRP A 361 13.02 -5.93 26.03
CA TRP A 361 12.05 -4.85 25.95
C TRP A 361 11.71 -4.34 27.36
N PRO A 362 11.78 -3.02 27.63
CA PRO A 362 11.51 -2.47 28.96
C PRO A 362 10.10 -2.74 29.48
N THR A 363 9.14 -2.91 28.55
CA THR A 363 7.75 -3.25 28.83
C THR A 363 7.40 -4.50 28.05
N PRO A 364 7.01 -5.61 28.70
CA PRO A 364 6.58 -6.82 27.99
C PRO A 364 5.37 -6.54 27.09
N GLY A 365 5.50 -6.80 25.80
CA GLY A 365 4.51 -6.45 24.78
C GLY A 365 4.63 -5.03 24.25
N GLY A 366 5.63 -4.26 24.68
CA GLY A 366 5.89 -2.89 24.26
C GLY A 366 4.95 -1.83 24.85
N THR A 367 5.35 -0.57 24.76
CA THR A 367 4.47 0.58 25.00
C THR A 367 3.54 0.80 23.80
N PRO A 368 2.42 1.54 23.93
CA PRO A 368 1.52 1.80 22.81
C PRO A 368 2.20 2.38 21.56
N ASN A 369 3.18 3.28 21.75
CA ASN A 369 3.92 3.85 20.62
C ASN A 369 4.86 2.85 19.97
N GLN A 370 5.47 1.94 20.75
CA GLN A 370 6.30 0.87 20.20
C GLN A 370 5.45 -0.14 19.41
N GLN A 371 4.27 -0.49 19.94
CA GLN A 371 3.32 -1.35 19.25
C GLN A 371 2.86 -0.73 17.92
N ALA A 372 2.44 0.53 17.92
CA ALA A 372 1.95 1.21 16.72
C ALA A 372 3.06 1.43 15.68
N GLY A 373 4.26 1.86 16.11
CA GLY A 373 5.40 2.05 15.22
C GLY A 373 5.88 0.74 14.59
N THR A 374 5.93 -0.33 15.38
CA THR A 374 6.28 -1.66 14.86
C THR A 374 5.20 -2.20 13.94
N PHE A 375 3.93 -2.16 14.32
CA PHE A 375 2.84 -2.59 13.44
C PHE A 375 2.87 -1.87 12.09
N MET A 376 3.08 -0.54 12.10
CA MET A 376 3.19 0.23 10.86
C MET A 376 4.45 -0.14 10.07
N HIS A 377 5.59 -0.38 10.71
CA HIS A 377 6.81 -0.85 10.05
C HIS A 377 6.60 -2.19 9.33
N GLU A 378 6.06 -3.17 10.03
CA GLU A 378 5.81 -4.51 9.48
C GLU A 378 4.73 -4.50 8.38
N LEU A 379 3.70 -3.66 8.53
CA LEU A 379 2.72 -3.41 7.47
C LEU A 379 3.41 -2.79 6.24
N GLY A 380 4.38 -1.90 6.42
CA GLY A 380 5.16 -1.31 5.33
C GLY A 380 5.92 -2.34 4.51
N HIS A 381 6.50 -3.35 5.15
CA HIS A 381 7.09 -4.51 4.46
C HIS A 381 6.06 -5.26 3.61
N SER A 382 4.88 -5.54 4.15
CA SER A 382 3.78 -6.17 3.40
C SER A 382 3.27 -5.32 2.22
N LEU A 383 3.61 -4.02 2.19
CA LEU A 383 3.34 -3.07 1.11
C LEU A 383 4.57 -2.83 0.21
N GLY A 384 5.59 -3.69 0.31
CA GLY A 384 6.76 -3.68 -0.56
C GLY A 384 7.89 -2.73 -0.16
N LEU A 385 7.74 -2.00 0.96
CA LEU A 385 8.82 -1.16 1.47
C LEU A 385 9.91 -1.99 2.15
N ARG A 386 11.12 -1.47 2.11
CA ARG A 386 12.28 -2.01 2.82
C ARG A 386 12.75 -1.00 3.85
N HIS A 387 13.70 -1.43 4.68
CA HIS A 387 14.29 -0.63 5.76
C HIS A 387 14.83 0.76 5.34
N GLY A 388 15.32 0.88 4.11
CA GLY A 388 15.78 2.13 3.47
C GLY A 388 14.78 2.70 2.44
N GLY A 389 13.51 2.28 2.49
CA GLY A 389 12.45 2.60 1.53
C GLY A 389 12.44 1.63 0.36
N ALA A 390 13.43 1.76 -0.54
CA ALA A 390 13.57 0.90 -1.73
C ALA A 390 14.66 -0.18 -1.61
N ASP A 391 15.46 -0.15 -0.53
CA ASP A 391 16.57 -1.06 -0.27
C ASP A 391 16.66 -1.37 1.23
N ASP A 392 17.53 -2.30 1.63
CA ASP A 392 17.66 -2.73 3.02
C ASP A 392 18.68 -1.89 3.82
N ILE A 393 19.14 -0.74 3.28
CA ILE A 393 20.15 0.10 3.95
C ILE A 393 19.50 0.90 5.08
N GLN A 394 19.95 0.61 6.28
CA GLN A 394 19.43 1.21 7.51
C GLN A 394 20.04 2.56 7.86
N PHE A 395 19.34 3.28 8.76
CA PHE A 395 19.81 4.52 9.40
C PHE A 395 20.22 5.67 8.44
N LYS A 396 19.70 5.66 7.21
CA LYS A 396 19.94 6.73 6.24
C LYS A 396 19.51 8.10 6.81
N PRO A 397 20.41 9.10 6.92
CA PRO A 397 20.04 10.42 7.42
C PRO A 397 19.07 11.17 6.49
N ASN A 398 19.05 10.83 5.20
CA ASN A 398 18.17 11.40 4.18
C ASN A 398 16.90 10.58 3.93
N TYR A 399 16.52 9.69 4.85
CA TYR A 399 15.29 8.89 4.73
C TYR A 399 14.49 8.94 6.03
N ARG A 400 13.34 9.61 5.99
CA ARG A 400 12.55 9.94 7.18
C ARG A 400 11.21 9.22 7.13
N GLY A 401 11.13 8.02 7.70
CA GLY A 401 9.90 7.24 7.78
C GLY A 401 10.05 6.08 8.76
N VAL A 402 8.93 5.48 9.18
CA VAL A 402 8.90 4.38 10.15
C VAL A 402 9.73 3.16 9.73
N MET A 403 9.98 2.97 8.42
CA MET A 403 10.86 1.91 7.92
C MET A 403 12.32 2.11 8.31
N ASN A 404 12.74 3.34 8.60
CA ASN A 404 14.07 3.63 9.14
C ASN A 404 14.05 3.53 10.66
N TYR A 405 14.92 2.70 11.23
CA TYR A 405 15.06 2.49 12.68
C TYR A 405 15.32 3.74 13.52
N THR A 406 15.84 4.81 12.89
CA THR A 406 15.93 6.13 13.53
C THR A 406 14.57 6.66 13.99
N TRP A 407 13.50 6.24 13.31
CA TRP A 407 12.15 6.78 13.40
C TRP A 407 11.06 5.75 13.76
N GLN A 408 11.37 4.45 13.76
CA GLN A 408 10.42 3.39 14.11
C GLN A 408 9.85 3.55 15.53
N LEU A 409 10.70 3.86 16.52
CA LEU A 409 10.36 3.86 17.95
C LEU A 409 10.58 5.22 18.65
N PRO A 410 9.88 5.48 19.77
CA PRO A 410 10.08 6.70 20.55
C PRO A 410 11.44 6.77 21.23
N TYR A 411 12.21 7.81 20.92
CA TYR A 411 13.46 8.12 21.64
C TYR A 411 13.41 9.50 22.32
N PRO A 412 14.08 9.68 23.49
CA PRO A 412 14.09 10.96 24.20
C PRO A 412 14.60 12.13 23.36
N TRP A 413 15.59 11.90 22.50
CA TRP A 413 16.22 12.93 21.67
C TRP A 413 15.37 13.34 20.46
N SER A 414 14.41 12.53 20.05
CA SER A 414 13.50 12.78 18.91
C SER A 414 12.04 13.03 19.32
N ALA A 415 11.74 13.14 20.61
CA ALA A 415 10.36 13.16 21.13
C ALA A 415 9.44 14.23 20.51
N GLY A 416 9.99 15.35 20.02
CA GLY A 416 9.24 16.42 19.35
C GLY A 416 9.01 16.21 17.84
N GLN A 417 9.57 15.15 17.27
CA GLN A 417 9.52 14.84 15.83
C GLN A 417 9.10 13.38 15.56
N LEU A 418 8.90 12.58 16.61
CA LEU A 418 8.35 11.24 16.47
C LEU A 418 6.91 11.31 15.95
N GLY A 419 6.57 10.39 15.05
CA GLY A 419 5.23 10.22 14.53
C GLY A 419 5.09 8.88 13.83
N LEU A 420 3.85 8.55 13.49
CA LEU A 420 3.51 7.42 12.63
C LEU A 420 3.38 7.96 11.21
N PHE A 421 4.44 7.84 10.41
CA PHE A 421 4.49 8.30 9.04
C PHE A 421 5.48 7.45 8.24
N TYR A 422 5.19 7.27 6.96
CA TYR A 422 6.19 6.86 5.99
C TYR A 422 6.86 8.09 5.38
N SER A 423 7.93 7.90 4.60
CA SER A 423 8.66 9.01 4.01
C SER A 423 7.85 9.78 2.98
N GLU A 424 7.65 11.08 3.26
CA GLU A 424 6.91 12.04 2.44
C GLU A 424 7.76 12.70 1.34
N THR A 425 9.07 12.52 1.39
CA THR A 425 10.00 13.26 0.54
C THR A 425 11.16 12.41 0.08
N HIS A 426 11.42 12.43 -1.22
CA HIS A 426 12.67 11.93 -1.78
C HIS A 426 13.77 12.99 -1.61
N LEU A 427 14.50 12.93 -0.50
CA LEU A 427 15.68 13.77 -0.27
C LEU A 427 16.85 13.32 -1.15
N GLY A 428 17.76 14.25 -1.44
CA GLY A 428 18.89 14.00 -2.35
C GLY A 428 19.80 12.86 -1.89
N THR A 429 20.39 12.16 -2.86
CA THR A 429 21.34 11.07 -2.60
C THR A 429 22.58 11.57 -1.85
N LEU A 430 22.99 10.82 -0.82
CA LEU A 430 24.26 11.05 -0.10
C LEU A 430 25.25 9.92 -0.47
N ASP A 431 26.38 10.28 -1.07
CA ASP A 431 27.46 9.33 -1.40
C ASP A 431 28.54 9.42 -0.33
N GLU A 432 28.69 8.35 0.47
CA GLU A 432 29.64 8.29 1.58
C GLU A 432 31.10 8.35 1.17
N THR A 433 31.40 8.24 -0.13
CA THR A 433 32.75 8.45 -0.65
C THR A 433 33.05 9.91 -1.00
N SER A 434 32.01 10.74 -1.10
CA SER A 434 32.10 12.09 -1.65
C SER A 434 30.96 13.00 -1.16
N LEU A 435 30.82 13.17 0.15
CA LEU A 435 29.80 14.05 0.74
C LEU A 435 30.11 15.53 0.51
N ASP A 436 29.05 16.35 0.46
CA ASP A 436 29.09 17.80 0.31
C ASP A 436 28.56 18.44 1.59
N GLU A 437 29.45 19.07 2.36
CA GLU A 437 29.11 19.68 3.63
C GLU A 437 28.27 20.96 3.47
N PRO A 438 28.56 21.89 2.55
CA PRO A 438 27.69 23.03 2.27
C PRO A 438 26.23 22.67 1.92
N VAL A 439 26.03 21.54 1.23
CA VAL A 439 24.69 21.05 0.85
C VAL A 439 24.00 20.35 2.01
N GLY A 440 24.72 19.49 2.74
CA GLY A 440 24.16 18.68 3.81
C GLY A 440 23.11 17.68 3.33
N ILE A 441 22.05 17.48 4.12
CA ILE A 441 21.01 16.46 3.86
C ILE A 441 19.94 16.96 2.86
N GLY A 442 19.69 18.28 2.84
CA GLY A 442 18.68 18.90 1.98
C GLY A 442 17.23 18.71 2.45
N GLY A 443 17.01 18.39 3.73
CA GLY A 443 15.68 18.23 4.31
C GLY A 443 15.07 19.52 4.87
N SER A 444 13.98 19.37 5.62
CA SER A 444 13.16 20.50 6.05
C SER A 444 13.73 21.26 7.24
N ALA A 445 13.52 22.58 7.24
CA ALA A 445 13.94 23.44 8.34
C ALA A 445 13.28 22.98 9.64
N GLY A 446 14.12 22.62 10.60
CA GLY A 446 13.69 22.26 11.93
C GLY A 446 13.43 20.79 12.19
N ASN A 447 13.62 19.95 11.18
CA ASN A 447 13.82 18.52 11.37
C ASN A 447 15.27 18.24 11.77
N ILE A 448 15.46 17.22 12.58
CA ILE A 448 16.78 16.70 12.95
C ILE A 448 16.83 15.22 12.62
N THR A 449 18.03 14.66 12.50
CA THR A 449 18.24 13.22 12.39
C THR A 449 19.54 12.82 13.06
N LEU A 450 19.81 11.53 13.14
CA LEU A 450 21.03 10.97 13.70
C LEU A 450 22.00 10.65 12.55
N ALA A 451 23.26 11.06 12.70
CA ALA A 451 24.31 10.76 11.73
C ALA A 451 25.58 10.23 12.41
N GLY A 452 26.20 9.24 11.76
CA GLY A 452 27.46 8.61 12.10
C GLY A 452 28.67 9.29 11.45
N PRO A 453 29.85 8.62 11.50
CA PRO A 453 30.11 7.44 12.32
C PRO A 453 30.24 7.82 13.81
N ALA A 454 30.57 6.88 14.69
CA ALA A 454 30.80 7.18 16.11
C ALA A 454 31.95 8.22 16.33
N PRO A 455 31.80 9.18 17.27
CA PRO A 455 30.60 9.47 18.05
C PRO A 455 29.51 10.04 17.13
N ARG A 456 28.34 9.41 17.16
CA ARG A 456 27.16 9.84 16.41
C ARG A 456 26.62 11.16 16.97
N ARG A 457 25.98 11.94 16.11
CA ARG A 457 25.51 13.29 16.44
C ARG A 457 24.11 13.54 15.91
N ILE A 458 23.41 14.44 16.58
CA ILE A 458 22.19 15.03 16.03
C ILE A 458 22.61 16.08 15.00
N VAL A 459 22.11 15.91 13.77
CA VAL A 459 22.29 16.85 12.67
C VAL A 459 20.95 17.46 12.30
N VAL A 460 20.96 18.72 11.86
CA VAL A 460 19.77 19.39 11.32
C VAL A 460 19.65 18.97 9.86
N GLU A 461 18.46 18.58 9.42
CA GLU A 461 18.27 18.12 8.04
C GLU A 461 18.42 19.26 7.01
N SER A 462 18.14 20.49 7.43
CA SER A 462 18.29 21.68 6.60
C SER A 462 19.66 22.33 6.74
N GLY A 463 20.30 22.60 5.61
CA GLY A 463 21.53 23.38 5.54
C GLY A 463 22.80 22.54 5.71
N PRO A 464 23.96 23.20 5.89
CA PRO A 464 25.25 22.54 5.91
C PRO A 464 25.43 21.55 7.06
N VAL A 465 26.20 20.48 6.81
CA VAL A 465 26.55 19.46 7.80
C VAL A 465 28.05 19.17 7.72
N ASP A 466 28.75 19.36 8.84
CA ASP A 466 30.20 19.13 9.06
C ASP A 466 30.57 17.62 9.05
N TRP A 467 30.47 16.93 7.92
CA TRP A 467 30.59 15.46 7.83
C TRP A 467 31.88 14.89 8.44
N ASP A 468 33.02 15.57 8.31
CA ASP A 468 34.30 15.08 8.87
C ASP A 468 34.58 15.49 10.33
N LYS A 469 33.76 16.38 10.90
CA LYS A 469 33.81 16.84 12.29
C LYS A 469 35.03 17.70 12.59
N ASP A 470 35.57 18.40 11.59
CA ASP A 470 36.68 19.33 11.78
C ASP A 470 36.25 20.72 12.30
N ASN A 471 34.93 20.90 12.50
CA ASN A 471 34.28 22.08 13.04
C ASN A 471 34.17 23.24 12.03
N ASP A 472 34.19 22.94 10.74
CA ASP A 472 33.55 23.76 9.72
C ASP A 472 32.67 22.93 8.77
N SER A 473 32.20 23.49 7.66
CA SER A 473 31.18 22.82 6.82
C SER A 473 31.27 23.35 5.38
N ALA A 474 32.50 23.50 4.89
CA ALA A 474 32.82 24.17 3.64
C ALA A 474 33.32 23.19 2.57
N GLU A 475 33.55 21.94 2.94
CA GLU A 475 34.26 20.95 2.15
C GLU A 475 33.31 20.13 1.27
N THR A 476 33.87 19.61 0.19
CA THR A 476 33.19 18.70 -0.74
C THR A 476 34.11 17.51 -1.01
N GLY A 477 33.53 16.35 -1.30
CA GLY A 477 34.31 15.13 -1.49
C GLY A 477 34.77 14.49 -0.18
N ILE A 478 34.02 14.70 0.91
CA ILE A 478 34.35 14.17 2.23
C ILE A 478 33.86 12.73 2.37
N PRO A 479 34.74 11.77 2.69
CA PRO A 479 34.30 10.41 2.98
C PRO A 479 33.88 10.26 4.44
N ALA A 480 32.66 9.79 4.69
CA ALA A 480 32.19 9.44 6.03
C ALA A 480 31.08 8.37 5.98
N ASP A 481 31.13 7.43 6.93
CA ASP A 481 30.14 6.37 7.14
C ASP A 481 28.98 6.92 7.99
N ILE A 482 28.08 7.65 7.34
CA ILE A 482 27.11 8.54 7.99
C ILE A 482 25.85 7.81 8.46
N ASN A 483 25.60 6.59 7.98
CA ASN A 483 24.57 5.71 8.51
C ASN A 483 25.10 4.69 9.54
N HIS A 484 26.40 4.72 9.88
CA HIS A 484 26.94 3.92 10.99
C HIS A 484 26.52 4.45 12.36
N ILE A 485 25.31 4.05 12.78
CA ILE A 485 24.67 4.45 14.03
C ILE A 485 24.81 3.38 15.12
N ILE A 486 24.37 2.16 14.81
CA ILE A 486 24.47 0.95 15.65
C ILE A 486 24.85 -0.22 14.73
N GLY A 487 25.58 -1.18 15.28
CA GLY A 487 25.95 -2.39 14.54
C GLY A 487 27.25 -2.21 13.75
N PRO A 488 27.50 -3.08 12.75
CA PRO A 488 28.72 -3.06 11.98
C PRO A 488 28.82 -1.80 11.11
N ALA A 489 30.04 -1.30 10.92
CA ALA A 489 30.33 -0.21 9.99
C ALA A 489 30.03 -0.63 8.55
N SER A 490 29.51 0.28 7.74
CA SER A 490 29.08 0.05 6.36
C SER A 490 29.58 1.15 5.42
N PRO A 491 30.89 1.47 5.41
CA PRO A 491 31.37 2.65 4.71
C PRO A 491 31.27 2.53 3.19
N ASN A 492 31.21 3.67 2.51
CA ASN A 492 31.19 3.83 1.06
C ASN A 492 29.85 3.44 0.42
N GLN A 493 28.76 3.53 1.17
CA GLN A 493 27.42 3.34 0.63
C GLN A 493 26.93 4.57 -0.14
N VAL A 494 26.00 4.33 -1.06
CA VAL A 494 25.23 5.38 -1.72
C VAL A 494 23.84 5.37 -1.13
N LEU A 495 23.53 6.37 -0.30
CA LEU A 495 22.28 6.47 0.43
C LEU A 495 21.27 7.23 -0.42
N VAL A 496 20.44 6.50 -1.16
CA VAL A 496 19.35 7.09 -1.96
C VAL A 496 18.15 7.28 -1.04
N GLY A 497 17.58 8.50 -1.02
CA GLY A 497 16.33 8.78 -0.32
C GLY A 497 15.14 8.10 -1.00
N HIS A 498 13.98 8.11 -0.37
CA HIS A 498 12.80 7.45 -0.92
C HIS A 498 11.50 8.19 -0.56
N LEU A 499 10.53 8.15 -1.47
CA LEU A 499 9.15 8.61 -1.27
C LEU A 499 8.27 7.36 -1.15
N ASP A 500 7.85 7.03 0.06
CA ASP A 500 7.26 5.72 0.35
C ASP A 500 5.84 5.59 -0.17
N TRP A 501 4.98 6.57 0.09
CA TRP A 501 3.55 6.50 -0.26
C TRP A 501 3.31 6.28 -1.75
N ALA A 502 4.17 6.82 -2.62
CA ALA A 502 4.06 6.65 -4.07
C ALA A 502 4.59 5.29 -4.57
N GLY A 503 5.32 4.54 -3.73
CA GLY A 503 5.96 3.27 -4.08
C GLY A 503 5.32 2.05 -3.40
N MET A 504 4.23 2.22 -2.66
CA MET A 504 3.54 1.12 -1.97
C MET A 504 2.84 0.18 -2.96
N GLN A 505 2.89 -1.11 -2.65
CA GLN A 505 2.23 -2.19 -3.37
C GLN A 505 0.98 -2.60 -2.60
N PHE A 506 -0.18 -2.09 -3.02
CA PHE A 506 -1.45 -2.43 -2.40
C PHE A 506 -1.96 -3.81 -2.87
N ASP A 507 -1.92 -4.04 -4.18
CA ASP A 507 -2.26 -5.33 -4.80
C ASP A 507 -1.30 -6.44 -4.37
N LEU A 508 -1.82 -7.36 -3.57
CA LEU A 508 -1.15 -8.57 -3.11
C LEU A 508 -0.66 -9.45 -4.26
N TRP A 509 -1.35 -9.42 -5.41
CA TRP A 509 -1.14 -10.34 -6.53
C TRP A 509 -0.13 -9.83 -7.57
N ASP A 510 0.14 -8.53 -7.60
CA ASP A 510 1.15 -7.95 -8.50
C ASP A 510 2.54 -7.90 -7.86
N SER A 511 2.66 -8.20 -6.55
CA SER A 511 3.96 -8.28 -5.92
C SER A 511 4.79 -9.43 -6.49
N THR A 512 5.96 -9.11 -7.04
CA THR A 512 6.90 -10.11 -7.57
C THR A 512 7.48 -11.02 -6.48
N ASP A 513 7.36 -10.60 -5.22
CA ASP A 513 7.86 -11.30 -4.04
C ASP A 513 6.77 -12.04 -3.25
N PHE A 514 5.49 -11.88 -3.60
CA PHE A 514 4.43 -12.66 -3.00
C PHE A 514 4.34 -14.09 -3.59
N ALA A 515 4.30 -15.08 -2.69
CA ALA A 515 3.81 -16.41 -3.00
C ALA A 515 3.13 -17.00 -1.76
N ASN A 516 1.87 -17.43 -1.88
CA ASN A 516 1.09 -17.93 -0.75
C ASN A 516 1.81 -19.10 -0.04
N GLY A 517 2.08 -18.93 1.26
CA GLY A 517 2.82 -19.89 2.09
C GLY A 517 4.34 -19.89 1.87
N VAL A 518 4.89 -18.85 1.23
CA VAL A 518 6.32 -18.62 1.05
C VAL A 518 6.69 -17.29 1.67
N HIS A 519 7.35 -17.37 2.81
CA HIS A 519 7.74 -16.20 3.58
C HIS A 519 9.07 -15.61 3.07
N LEU A 520 8.98 -14.66 2.14
CA LEU A 520 10.13 -13.82 1.75
C LEU A 520 10.18 -12.59 2.65
N ASN A 521 11.18 -12.51 3.53
CA ASN A 521 11.40 -11.37 4.41
C ASN A 521 12.69 -10.62 4.04
N VAL A 522 12.90 -9.44 4.64
CA VAL A 522 14.19 -8.73 4.53
C VAL A 522 15.32 -9.60 5.05
N THR A 523 16.51 -9.47 4.43
CA THR A 523 17.69 -10.24 4.83
C THR A 523 18.41 -9.64 6.05
N GLU A 524 18.13 -8.37 6.34
CA GLU A 524 18.74 -7.56 7.36
C GLU A 524 18.01 -7.75 8.70
N ALA A 525 18.74 -7.57 9.80
CA ALA A 525 18.18 -7.79 11.12
C ALA A 525 17.09 -6.76 11.44
N GLU A 526 15.94 -7.26 11.87
CA GLU A 526 14.84 -6.46 12.41
C GLU A 526 15.27 -5.68 13.67
N MET A 527 14.56 -4.60 14.00
CA MET A 527 14.85 -3.84 15.21
C MET A 527 14.65 -4.74 16.43
N ASP A 528 15.61 -4.74 17.37
CA ASP A 528 15.52 -5.56 18.57
C ASP A 528 15.55 -4.73 19.87
N GLY A 529 15.22 -5.38 20.99
CA GLY A 529 15.14 -4.73 22.30
C GLY A 529 16.47 -4.11 22.74
N GLU A 530 17.59 -4.75 22.39
CA GLU A 530 18.96 -4.32 22.64
C GLU A 530 19.32 -3.06 21.85
N THR A 531 18.99 -3.02 20.55
CA THR A 531 19.14 -1.84 19.69
C THR A 531 18.28 -0.69 20.19
N ASN A 532 17.04 -0.97 20.59
CA ASN A 532 16.17 0.04 21.21
C ASN A 532 16.78 0.59 22.51
N GLU A 533 17.37 -0.26 23.37
CA GLU A 533 18.06 0.19 24.58
C GLU A 533 19.29 1.06 24.24
N GLU A 534 20.09 0.68 23.25
CA GLU A 534 21.25 1.45 22.80
C GLU A 534 20.84 2.81 22.19
N MET A 535 19.80 2.85 21.37
CA MET A 535 19.23 4.10 20.83
C MET A 535 18.66 5.00 21.93
N THR A 536 18.00 4.42 22.94
CA THR A 536 17.38 5.15 24.06
C THR A 536 18.42 5.70 25.04
N SER A 537 19.45 4.90 25.34
CA SER A 537 20.52 5.26 26.29
C SER A 537 21.52 6.25 25.70
N THR A 538 21.45 6.49 24.40
CA THR A 538 22.31 7.43 23.72
C THR A 538 21.82 8.85 23.88
N CYS A 539 22.71 9.70 24.39
CA CYS A 539 22.63 11.14 24.29
C CYS A 539 23.58 11.57 23.16
N PRO A 540 23.12 11.72 21.90
CA PRO A 540 24.02 12.12 20.84
C PRO A 540 24.58 13.50 21.16
N ASP A 541 25.87 13.73 20.85
CA ASP A 541 26.46 15.05 21.01
C ASP A 541 25.61 16.04 20.17
N PRO A 542 25.08 17.14 20.77
CA PRO A 542 24.34 18.12 20.01
C PRO A 542 25.29 18.72 18.97
N GLY A 543 24.90 18.70 17.70
CA GLY A 543 25.63 19.37 16.64
C GLY A 543 25.82 20.86 16.96
N SER A 544 27.01 21.39 16.67
CA SER A 544 27.29 22.83 16.81
C SER A 544 26.47 23.62 15.79
N PHE A 545 25.33 24.17 16.21
CA PHE A 545 24.45 24.96 15.33
C PHE A 545 25.13 26.25 14.80
N CYS A 546 26.09 26.81 15.54
CA CYS A 546 26.98 27.88 15.09
C CYS A 546 28.15 28.06 16.06
N VAL A 547 29.37 28.29 15.56
CA VAL A 547 30.54 28.56 16.39
C VAL A 547 30.84 30.06 16.37
N ALA A 548 30.40 30.76 17.41
CA ALA A 548 30.71 32.18 17.60
C ALA A 548 31.95 32.42 18.46
N LYS A 549 32.79 33.40 18.08
CA LYS A 549 33.85 33.92 18.96
C LYS A 549 33.26 34.89 19.97
N VAL A 550 33.52 34.69 21.27
CA VAL A 550 33.43 35.56 22.48
C VAL A 550 32.15 36.41 22.70
N ASN A 551 31.32 36.69 21.70
CA ASN A 551 30.15 37.58 21.81
C ASN A 551 29.01 37.27 20.82
N SER A 552 28.96 36.07 20.23
CA SER A 552 27.89 35.68 19.31
C SER A 552 27.69 36.58 18.08
N LEU A 553 28.68 37.45 17.75
CA LEU A 553 28.67 38.23 16.52
C LEU A 553 28.87 37.27 15.33
N GLY A 554 27.77 37.01 14.61
CA GLY A 554 27.76 36.20 13.39
C GLY A 554 26.81 35.00 13.41
N CYS A 555 26.24 34.63 14.56
CA CYS A 555 25.29 33.52 14.64
C CYS A 555 23.83 34.01 14.59
N SER A 556 22.97 33.28 13.87
CA SER A 556 21.52 33.38 13.99
C SER A 556 20.97 31.99 14.34
N PRO A 557 20.43 31.76 15.56
CA PRO A 557 20.09 32.76 16.58
C PRO A 557 21.31 33.38 17.30
N ALA A 558 21.12 34.60 17.81
CA ALA A 558 22.12 35.32 18.60
C ALA A 558 21.85 35.11 20.10
N ILE A 559 22.92 34.97 20.89
CA ILE A 559 22.84 34.74 22.34
C ILE A 559 23.62 35.83 23.08
N ARG A 560 23.09 36.30 24.20
CA ARG A 560 23.80 37.14 25.16
C ARG A 560 23.67 36.54 26.55
N PHE A 561 24.70 36.72 27.37
CA PHE A 561 24.65 36.35 28.78
C PHE A 561 25.11 37.52 29.66
N THR A 562 24.66 37.53 30.90
CA THR A 562 25.13 38.44 31.95
C THR A 562 25.46 37.64 33.22
N GLY A 563 26.38 38.14 34.05
CA GLY A 563 26.83 37.46 35.28
C GLY A 563 28.17 36.73 35.13
N SER A 564 28.72 36.23 36.24
CA SER A 564 29.92 35.37 36.28
C SER A 564 29.66 34.25 37.28
N PRO A 565 29.83 32.96 36.89
CA PRO A 565 29.57 31.87 37.80
C PRO A 565 30.63 31.84 38.91
N THR A 566 30.19 31.63 40.14
CA THR A 566 31.04 31.51 41.32
C THR A 566 30.88 30.11 41.92
N LEU A 567 32.01 29.48 42.25
CA LEU A 567 32.03 28.11 42.79
C LEU A 567 31.43 27.98 44.21
N ALA A 568 30.78 29.02 44.75
CA ALA A 568 30.47 29.12 46.17
C ALA A 568 29.09 29.72 46.50
N GLY A 569 28.18 29.90 45.54
CA GLY A 569 26.84 30.42 45.82
C GLY A 569 25.83 30.23 44.69
N ASP A 570 24.58 30.61 44.94
CA ASP A 570 23.55 30.72 43.91
C ASP A 570 23.97 31.80 42.90
N ASP A 571 24.20 31.39 41.64
CA ASP A 571 24.59 32.29 40.56
C ASP A 571 23.35 32.89 39.87
N ASP A 572 23.17 34.22 39.98
CA ASP A 572 22.23 34.96 39.13
C ASP A 572 22.92 35.25 37.79
N PHE A 573 22.73 34.38 36.80
CA PHE A 573 23.06 34.67 35.42
C PHE A 573 21.79 34.69 34.55
N LEU A 574 21.72 35.68 33.67
CA LEU A 574 20.63 35.86 32.73
C LEU A 574 21.15 35.51 31.34
N VAL A 575 20.48 34.56 30.68
CA VAL A 575 20.73 34.19 29.28
C VAL A 575 19.57 34.71 28.45
N ASP A 576 19.87 35.62 27.54
CA ASP A 576 18.91 36.14 26.56
C ASP A 576 19.24 35.57 25.18
N ALA A 577 18.26 34.96 24.52
CA ALA A 577 18.36 34.52 23.14
C ALA A 577 17.37 35.30 22.26
N TRP A 578 17.81 35.70 21.07
CA TRP A 578 17.07 36.57 20.15
C TRP A 578 17.25 36.03 18.73
N HIS A 579 16.22 36.18 17.89
CA HIS A 579 16.10 35.51 16.59
C HIS A 579 16.06 33.97 16.68
N MET A 580 15.55 33.45 17.81
CA MET A 580 15.21 32.03 17.92
C MET A 580 14.19 31.68 16.84
N ILE A 581 14.47 30.62 16.08
CA ILE A 581 13.48 30.05 15.16
C ILE A 581 12.36 29.50 16.03
N GLY A 582 11.13 29.95 15.81
CA GLY A 582 9.97 29.45 16.56
C GLY A 582 9.83 27.94 16.40
N HIS A 583 9.39 27.25 17.47
CA HIS A 583 9.14 25.81 17.47
C HIS A 583 10.37 24.90 17.29
N GLN A 584 11.58 25.38 17.60
CA GLN A 584 12.82 24.59 17.57
C GLN A 584 13.29 24.18 18.98
N TRP A 585 13.71 22.92 19.11
CA TRP A 585 14.32 22.37 20.33
C TRP A 585 15.80 22.73 20.37
N GLY A 586 16.32 23.12 21.54
CA GLY A 586 17.74 23.41 21.71
C GLY A 586 18.18 23.33 23.17
N VAL A 587 19.39 22.81 23.39
CA VAL A 587 20.08 22.79 24.70
C VAL A 587 21.36 23.60 24.57
N CYS A 588 21.65 24.46 25.56
CA CYS A 588 22.84 25.29 25.59
C CYS A 588 23.82 24.78 26.65
N PHE A 589 25.07 24.52 26.26
CA PHE A 589 26.18 24.31 27.19
C PHE A 589 27.27 25.35 26.94
N GLY A 590 27.63 26.12 27.98
CA GLY A 590 28.75 27.06 27.94
C GLY A 590 29.89 26.59 28.85
N ALA A 591 31.05 26.27 28.29
CA ALA A 591 32.26 25.97 29.07
C ALA A 591 33.22 27.17 29.09
N GLY A 592 33.30 27.85 30.24
CA GLY A 592 34.29 28.88 30.49
C GLY A 592 35.70 28.30 30.68
N ARG A 593 36.50 28.37 29.60
CA ARG A 593 37.94 28.07 29.47
C ARG A 593 38.31 26.68 28.95
N LYS A 594 39.22 26.69 27.97
CA LYS A 594 39.92 25.54 27.40
C LYS A 594 40.45 24.63 28.51
N ARG A 595 39.87 23.43 28.67
CA ARG A 595 40.51 22.14 29.06
C ARG A 595 39.77 21.21 30.04
N ARG A 596 38.50 21.42 30.41
CA ARG A 596 37.73 20.34 31.08
C ARG A 596 36.31 20.26 30.54
N ARG A 597 35.98 19.13 29.92
CA ARG A 597 34.58 18.70 29.74
C ARG A 597 33.92 18.72 31.13
N PRO A 598 32.67 19.19 31.29
CA PRO A 598 31.94 19.03 32.54
C PRO A 598 31.91 17.53 32.88
N SER A 599 32.53 17.15 34.00
CA SER A 599 32.42 15.79 34.53
C SER A 599 31.14 15.72 35.37
N GLY A 600 30.01 15.57 34.69
CA GLY A 600 28.73 15.19 35.26
C GLY A 600 28.09 14.21 34.29
N GLU A 601 27.46 13.15 34.78
CA GLU A 601 26.76 12.17 33.94
C GLU A 601 25.84 12.91 32.94
N GLU A 602 26.04 12.67 31.65
CA GLU A 602 25.11 13.09 30.60
C GLU A 602 23.80 12.31 30.80
N ARG A 603 22.70 13.02 31.06
CA ARG A 603 21.36 12.43 31.11
C ARG A 603 20.47 13.18 30.11
N CYS A 604 19.84 12.42 29.20
CA CYS A 604 18.81 12.93 28.31
C CYS A 604 17.68 13.56 29.15
N ALA A 605 17.46 14.86 29.01
CA ALA A 605 16.37 15.55 29.70
C ALA A 605 15.04 15.23 28.98
N SER A 606 14.13 14.53 29.66
CA SER A 606 12.84 14.09 29.10
C SER A 606 11.76 15.18 29.08
N THR A 607 12.08 16.44 29.40
CA THR A 607 11.12 17.56 29.46
C THR A 607 11.75 18.88 29.02
N SER A 608 11.00 19.70 28.27
CA SER A 608 11.40 21.07 27.89
C SER A 608 11.72 21.91 29.14
N PRO A 609 12.79 22.72 29.12
CA PRO A 609 12.91 23.83 30.06
C PRO A 609 11.72 24.77 29.87
N ARG A 610 10.94 25.05 30.93
CA ARG A 610 9.83 26.01 30.84
C ARG A 610 10.39 27.41 30.62
N CYS A 611 9.98 28.08 29.54
CA CYS A 611 10.12 29.53 29.41
C CYS A 611 9.25 30.21 30.47
N SER A 612 9.84 30.64 31.59
CA SER A 612 9.15 31.54 32.52
C SER A 612 9.15 32.95 31.93
N GLY A 613 7.99 33.39 31.42
CA GLY A 613 7.75 34.81 31.17
C GLY A 613 8.00 35.61 32.46
N ARG A 614 8.65 36.77 32.35
CA ARG A 614 9.06 37.66 33.45
C ARG A 614 8.14 37.56 34.69
N SER A 615 8.63 36.91 35.73
CA SER A 615 8.18 37.20 37.09
C SER A 615 9.40 37.30 38.00
N SER A 616 9.56 38.46 38.60
CA SER A 616 10.53 38.70 39.66
C SER A 616 10.13 37.84 40.87
N GLY A 617 10.82 36.72 41.09
CA GLY A 617 10.67 35.93 42.31
C GLY A 617 11.10 34.46 42.21
N ARG A 618 12.35 34.19 42.64
CA ARG A 618 12.92 32.91 43.12
C ARG A 618 12.47 31.62 42.39
N GLY A 619 13.27 31.15 41.44
CA GLY A 619 13.13 29.81 40.83
C GLY A 619 14.27 28.89 41.23
N ALA A 620 14.02 27.99 42.18
CA ALA A 620 14.83 26.79 42.37
C ALA A 620 14.24 25.65 41.53
N ILE A 621 15.08 24.84 40.90
CA ILE A 621 14.69 23.54 40.36
C ILE A 621 14.34 22.65 41.58
N ARG A 622 13.06 22.32 41.77
CA ARG A 622 12.62 21.27 42.70
C ARG A 622 12.17 20.06 41.89
N GLU A 623 12.78 18.91 42.18
CA GLU A 623 12.24 17.60 41.80
C GLU A 623 10.82 17.41 42.38
N PRO A 624 9.92 16.66 41.71
CA PRO A 624 8.71 16.17 42.37
C PRO A 624 9.12 15.19 43.47
N ALA A 625 8.78 15.52 44.71
CA ALA A 625 8.97 14.67 45.86
C ALA A 625 8.25 13.32 45.67
N ARG A 626 8.93 12.23 46.04
CA ARG A 626 8.31 10.92 46.31
C ARG A 626 7.16 11.10 47.31
N ASP A 627 6.01 10.52 46.99
CA ASP A 627 4.87 10.35 47.89
C ASP A 627 5.30 9.70 49.22
N PRO A 628 5.11 10.36 50.37
CA PRO A 628 5.27 9.76 51.68
C PRO A 628 3.91 9.64 52.36
N THR A 629 3.01 8.79 51.83
CA THR A 629 1.82 8.36 52.57
C THR A 629 1.64 6.85 52.59
N ARG A 630 2.64 6.12 53.13
CA ARG A 630 2.40 4.81 53.76
C ARG A 630 3.52 4.38 54.71
N ALA A 631 3.42 4.80 55.97
CA ALA A 631 3.98 4.10 57.13
C ALA A 631 3.39 4.66 58.44
N THR A 632 2.14 4.30 58.72
CA THR A 632 1.64 3.84 60.04
C THR A 632 0.38 3.02 59.79
#